data_AF-A0A538HDT9-F1
#
_entry.id   AF-A0A538HDT9-F1
#
_cell.length_a   1.000
_cell.length_b   1.000
_cell.length_c   1.000
_cell.angle_alpha   90.00
_cell.angle_beta   90.00
_cell.angle_gamma   90.00
#
_symmetry.space_group_name_H-M   'P 1'
#
loop_
_entity.id
_entity.type
_entity.pdbx_description
1 polymer ?
#
loop_
_entity_poly.entity_id
_entity_poly.type
_entity_poly.pdbx_seq_one_letter_code
_entity_poly.pdbx_strand_id
1 'polypeptide(L)'
;METGEIAELRELEREVDPELVGLGRFLGLSPKRAVEIGRTLGIRTAAEFRAAAIEGRLRDVPRIGAATEAKLLERLAREEAPRASRPLLISRARALLEPVAAALGGEIAGDPRRWRDENERLAVVVAAERAAPVLDAFAELPAIVAVVEREQRRAVGATVEGVPVELVVAEPARVGTVLLQATGSDAYVAALGPLPEGASEEEVYGGLGLPWVPPELREAPFRGEPPALVEVADIRGDLHMHTTWSDGRASVEEMGRAARELGYEYVAICDHTTNVRVVPGLDADGLRRQGEEIAAANEALAPFRVLRGTECDIRADGSLDLPDEVLAELDWVQLSLHAG
;
A
#
# COMPACT_ATOMS: atom_id res chain seq x y z
N MET A 1 17.35 -1.37 -30.31
CA MET A 1 17.04 -0.35 -29.27
C MET A 1 17.78 0.93 -29.66
N GLU A 2 17.33 1.64 -30.71
CA GLU A 2 18.09 2.77 -31.29
C GLU A 2 17.58 4.15 -30.86
N THR A 3 16.43 4.24 -30.19
CA THR A 3 15.84 5.51 -29.73
C THR A 3 15.46 5.54 -28.26
N GLY A 4 15.45 4.39 -27.57
CA GLY A 4 14.91 4.27 -26.21
C GLY A 4 13.39 4.50 -26.13
N GLU A 5 12.69 4.62 -27.26
CA GLU A 5 11.29 5.05 -27.32
C GLU A 5 10.49 4.19 -28.30
N ILE A 6 9.28 3.79 -27.91
CA ILE A 6 8.36 2.95 -28.70
C ILE A 6 7.36 3.88 -29.42
N ALA A 7 7.35 3.85 -30.76
CA ALA A 7 6.49 4.73 -31.54
C ALA A 7 4.99 4.48 -31.30
N GLU A 8 4.58 3.21 -31.14
CA GLU A 8 3.20 2.84 -30.82
C GLU A 8 2.78 3.32 -29.42
N LEU A 9 3.71 3.37 -28.45
CA LEU A 9 3.45 3.91 -27.12
C LEU A 9 3.16 5.41 -27.18
N ARG A 10 3.94 6.17 -27.97
CA ARG A 10 3.71 7.61 -28.17
C ARG A 10 2.40 7.93 -28.89
N GLU A 11 2.02 7.09 -29.85
CA GLU A 11 0.74 7.23 -30.56
C GLU A 11 -0.42 6.96 -29.61
N LEU A 12 -0.33 5.90 -28.79
CA LEU A 12 -1.32 5.59 -27.77
C LEU A 12 -1.38 6.66 -26.66
N GLU A 13 -0.24 7.20 -26.21
CA GLU A 13 -0.17 8.32 -25.26
C GLU A 13 -0.86 9.59 -25.79
N ARG A 14 -0.67 9.90 -27.08
CA ARG A 14 -1.36 11.02 -27.75
C ARG A 14 -2.87 10.78 -27.90
N GLU A 15 -3.29 9.53 -28.04
CA GLU A 15 -4.71 9.17 -28.13
C GLU A 15 -5.42 9.15 -26.78
N VAL A 16 -4.71 8.72 -25.73
CA VAL A 16 -5.26 8.43 -24.39
C VAL A 16 -5.14 9.60 -23.43
N ASP A 17 -4.16 10.50 -23.59
CA ASP A 17 -3.91 11.68 -22.73
C ASP A 17 -3.87 11.30 -21.22
N PRO A 18 -2.75 10.70 -20.76
CA PRO A 18 -2.63 10.16 -19.40
C PRO A 18 -2.97 11.15 -18.29
N GLU A 19 -2.66 12.44 -18.49
CA GLU A 19 -2.96 13.52 -17.56
C GLU A 19 -4.47 13.70 -17.39
N LEU A 20 -5.21 13.81 -18.50
CA LEU A 20 -6.67 13.88 -18.45
C LEU A 20 -7.29 12.59 -17.88
N VAL A 21 -6.73 11.43 -18.16
CA VAL A 21 -7.23 10.15 -17.62
C VAL A 21 -7.04 10.07 -16.11
N GLY A 22 -5.85 10.39 -15.60
CA GLY A 22 -5.54 10.40 -14.18
C GLY A 22 -6.41 11.41 -13.42
N LEU A 23 -6.46 12.65 -13.92
CA LEU A 23 -7.35 13.69 -13.39
C LEU A 23 -8.81 13.26 -13.43
N GLY A 24 -9.25 12.68 -14.54
CA GLY A 24 -10.60 12.18 -14.72
C GLY A 24 -10.97 11.17 -13.65
N ARG A 25 -10.15 10.13 -13.46
CA ARG A 25 -10.37 9.10 -12.44
C ARG A 25 -10.34 9.69 -11.03
N PHE A 26 -9.41 10.60 -10.74
CA PHE A 26 -9.38 11.35 -9.46
C PHE A 26 -10.70 12.09 -9.21
N LEU A 27 -11.25 12.73 -10.24
CA LEU A 27 -12.54 13.42 -10.17
C LEU A 27 -13.77 12.48 -10.23
N GLY A 28 -13.57 11.17 -10.34
CA GLY A 28 -14.66 10.17 -10.43
C GLY A 28 -15.29 10.05 -11.81
N LEU A 29 -14.60 10.52 -12.85
CA LEU A 29 -14.98 10.36 -14.24
C LEU A 29 -14.36 9.09 -14.82
N SER A 30 -15.04 8.49 -15.81
CA SER A 30 -14.42 7.44 -16.59
C SER A 30 -13.32 8.02 -17.50
N PRO A 31 -12.28 7.25 -17.85
CA PRO A 31 -11.22 7.70 -18.77
C PRO A 31 -11.77 8.28 -20.08
N LYS A 32 -12.72 7.56 -20.69
CA LYS A 32 -13.39 8.00 -21.92
C LYS A 32 -14.06 9.36 -21.74
N ARG A 33 -14.69 9.60 -20.59
CA ARG A 33 -15.40 10.85 -20.32
C ARG A 33 -14.44 12.02 -20.12
N ALA A 34 -13.32 11.79 -19.43
CA ALA A 34 -12.31 12.83 -19.24
C ALA A 34 -11.68 13.27 -20.56
N VAL A 35 -11.32 12.31 -21.42
CA VAL A 35 -10.79 12.58 -22.77
C VAL A 35 -11.84 13.27 -23.66
N GLU A 36 -13.12 12.90 -23.57
CA GLU A 36 -14.20 13.59 -24.28
C GLU A 36 -14.30 15.07 -23.88
N ILE A 37 -14.25 15.37 -22.58
CA ILE A 37 -14.25 16.75 -22.08
C ILE A 37 -13.04 17.52 -22.63
N GLY A 38 -11.85 16.93 -22.56
CA GLY A 38 -10.63 17.52 -23.11
C GLY A 38 -10.78 17.88 -24.59
N ARG A 39 -11.24 16.92 -25.41
CA ARG A 39 -11.45 17.12 -26.85
C ARG A 39 -12.51 18.18 -27.15
N THR A 40 -13.63 18.19 -26.43
CA THR A 40 -14.72 19.17 -26.66
C THR A 40 -14.28 20.59 -26.32
N LEU A 41 -13.51 20.77 -25.24
CA LEU A 41 -13.12 22.10 -24.77
C LEU A 41 -11.75 22.57 -25.26
N GLY A 42 -11.01 21.72 -25.98
CA GLY A 42 -9.65 22.01 -26.42
C GLY A 42 -8.64 22.04 -25.27
N ILE A 43 -8.87 21.22 -24.25
CA ILE A 43 -8.09 21.14 -23.00
C ILE A 43 -7.24 19.87 -23.04
N ARG A 44 -5.99 19.98 -22.58
CA ARG A 44 -5.01 18.89 -22.49
C ARG A 44 -4.40 18.74 -21.11
N THR A 45 -4.44 19.79 -20.28
CA THR A 45 -3.79 19.75 -18.96
C THR A 45 -4.81 19.86 -17.82
N ALA A 46 -4.40 19.43 -16.62
CA ALA A 46 -5.19 19.58 -15.41
C ALA A 46 -5.40 21.05 -15.03
N ALA A 47 -4.41 21.90 -15.30
CA ALA A 47 -4.51 23.34 -15.11
C ALA A 47 -5.59 23.96 -16.01
N GLU A 48 -5.59 23.61 -17.30
CA GLU A 48 -6.61 24.06 -18.26
C GLU A 48 -8.00 23.51 -17.89
N PHE A 49 -8.10 22.26 -17.43
CA PHE A 49 -9.35 21.67 -16.96
C PHE A 49 -9.92 22.46 -15.78
N ARG A 50 -9.07 22.80 -14.80
CA ARG A 50 -9.46 23.59 -13.63
C ARG A 50 -9.91 24.99 -14.05
N ALA A 51 -9.19 25.66 -14.95
CA ALA A 51 -9.58 26.96 -15.48
C ALA A 51 -10.96 26.90 -16.15
N ALA A 52 -11.20 25.90 -17.01
CA ALA A 52 -12.48 25.71 -17.67
C ALA A 52 -13.63 25.40 -16.70
N ALA A 53 -13.34 24.66 -15.61
CA ALA A 53 -14.31 24.41 -14.55
C ALA A 53 -14.72 25.71 -13.84
N ILE A 54 -13.74 26.56 -13.49
CA ILE A 54 -13.98 27.85 -12.81
C ILE A 54 -14.73 28.82 -13.72
N GLU A 55 -14.41 28.83 -15.02
CA GLU A 55 -15.08 29.65 -16.05
C GLU A 55 -16.49 29.16 -16.40
N GLY A 56 -16.93 28.00 -15.87
CA GLY A 56 -18.24 27.41 -16.16
C GLY A 56 -18.35 26.76 -17.55
N ARG A 57 -17.22 26.57 -18.24
CA ARG A 57 -17.14 26.01 -19.60
C ARG A 57 -17.39 24.50 -19.65
N LEU A 58 -17.37 23.81 -18.51
CA LEU A 58 -17.68 22.38 -18.48
C LEU A 58 -19.13 22.11 -18.94
N ARG A 59 -20.04 23.08 -18.77
CA ARG A 59 -21.44 23.00 -19.23
C ARG A 59 -21.59 22.94 -20.75
N ASP A 60 -20.58 23.35 -21.50
CA ASP A 60 -20.59 23.29 -22.97
C ASP A 60 -20.42 21.84 -23.47
N VAL A 61 -19.99 20.92 -22.59
CA VAL A 61 -19.85 19.50 -22.92
C VAL A 61 -21.19 18.78 -22.78
N PRO A 62 -21.66 18.06 -23.83
CA PRO A 62 -22.92 17.33 -23.79
C PRO A 62 -23.02 16.43 -22.56
N ARG A 63 -24.14 16.49 -21.82
CA ARG A 63 -24.42 15.72 -20.58
C ARG A 63 -23.64 16.16 -19.32
N ILE A 64 -22.96 17.31 -19.32
CA ILE A 64 -22.53 17.98 -18.09
C ILE A 64 -23.56 19.06 -17.74
N GLY A 65 -24.40 18.77 -16.75
CA GLY A 65 -25.28 19.78 -16.15
C GLY A 65 -24.60 20.52 -15.00
N ALA A 66 -25.22 21.62 -14.55
CA ALA A 66 -24.74 22.42 -13.42
C ALA A 66 -24.46 21.60 -12.15
N ALA A 67 -25.28 20.58 -11.87
CA ALA A 67 -25.07 19.70 -10.72
C ALA A 67 -23.79 18.85 -10.82
N THR A 68 -23.43 18.40 -12.03
CA THR A 68 -22.20 17.61 -12.24
C THR A 68 -20.98 18.51 -12.16
N GLU A 69 -21.03 19.68 -12.78
CA GLU A 69 -19.96 20.67 -12.69
C GLU A 69 -19.70 21.10 -11.24
N ALA A 70 -20.75 21.38 -10.47
CA ALA A 70 -20.62 21.72 -9.05
C ALA A 70 -19.89 20.63 -8.25
N LYS A 71 -20.18 19.34 -8.52
CA LYS A 71 -19.47 18.21 -7.86
C LYS A 71 -18.00 18.12 -8.28
N LEU A 72 -17.67 18.41 -9.54
CA LEU A 72 -16.29 18.42 -10.02
C LEU A 72 -15.50 19.57 -9.39
N LEU A 73 -16.10 20.76 -9.31
CA LEU A 73 -15.53 21.92 -8.63
C LEU A 73 -15.34 21.67 -7.15
N GLU A 74 -16.31 21.07 -6.47
CA GLU A 74 -16.21 20.68 -5.06
C GLU A 74 -14.99 19.77 -4.84
N ARG A 75 -14.81 18.73 -5.68
CA ARG A 75 -13.65 17.83 -5.60
C ARG A 75 -12.32 18.54 -5.87
N LEU A 76 -12.30 19.50 -6.78
CA LEU A 76 -11.11 20.31 -7.09
C LEU A 76 -10.78 21.34 -6.00
N ALA A 77 -11.76 21.72 -5.18
CA ALA A 77 -11.67 22.76 -4.17
C ALA A 77 -11.56 22.22 -2.73
N ARG A 78 -11.46 20.90 -2.54
CA ARG A 78 -11.31 20.30 -1.21
C ARG A 78 -9.99 20.74 -0.58
N GLU A 79 -10.08 21.34 0.60
CA GLU A 79 -8.94 21.69 1.46
C GLU A 79 -8.47 20.51 2.34
N GLU A 80 -9.32 19.49 2.52
CA GLU A 80 -8.97 18.28 3.26
C GLU A 80 -7.87 17.47 2.56
N ALA A 81 -7.07 16.74 3.35
CA ALA A 81 -6.06 15.83 2.82
C ALA A 81 -6.69 14.88 1.78
N PRO A 82 -6.08 14.72 0.60
CA PRO A 82 -6.69 14.02 -0.51
C PRO A 82 -6.81 12.52 -0.17
N ARG A 83 -7.97 11.94 -0.49
CA ARG A 83 -8.26 10.53 -0.22
C ARG A 83 -8.53 9.77 -1.51
N ALA A 84 -7.94 8.59 -1.61
CA ALA A 84 -8.26 7.65 -2.68
C ALA A 84 -9.73 7.24 -2.57
N SER A 85 -10.46 7.28 -3.70
CA SER A 85 -11.87 6.85 -3.73
C SER A 85 -12.05 5.35 -3.48
N ARG A 86 -10.97 4.58 -3.67
CA ARG A 86 -10.87 3.15 -3.38
C ARG A 86 -9.59 2.96 -2.58
N PRO A 87 -9.66 2.42 -1.35
CA PRO A 87 -8.47 2.17 -0.57
C PRO A 87 -7.52 1.20 -1.28
N LEU A 88 -6.22 1.44 -1.12
CA LEU A 88 -5.17 0.55 -1.59
C LEU A 88 -4.75 -0.40 -0.47
N LEU A 89 -4.50 -1.66 -0.81
CA LEU A 89 -3.81 -2.58 0.10
C LEU A 89 -2.40 -2.05 0.39
N ILE A 90 -1.90 -2.28 1.60
CA ILE A 90 -0.59 -1.79 2.06
C ILE A 90 0.55 -2.10 1.08
N SER A 91 0.56 -3.30 0.50
CA SER A 91 1.57 -3.72 -0.48
C SER A 91 1.58 -2.83 -1.73
N ARG A 92 0.41 -2.42 -2.23
CA ARG A 92 0.30 -1.52 -3.38
C ARG A 92 0.59 -0.07 -3.01
N ALA A 93 0.11 0.37 -1.84
CA ALA A 93 0.32 1.74 -1.39
C ALA A 93 1.82 2.02 -1.16
N ARG A 94 2.54 1.09 -0.52
CA ARG A 94 3.99 1.18 -0.34
C ARG A 94 4.75 1.08 -1.65
N ALA A 95 4.41 0.11 -2.52
CA ALA A 95 5.06 -0.02 -3.83
C ALA A 95 4.91 1.24 -4.71
N LEU A 96 3.80 1.99 -4.53
CA LEU A 96 3.61 3.28 -5.17
C LEU A 96 4.46 4.39 -4.55
N LEU A 97 4.53 4.47 -3.21
CA LEU A 97 5.18 5.59 -2.51
C LEU A 97 6.69 5.43 -2.32
N GLU A 98 7.21 4.21 -2.26
CA GLU A 98 8.65 3.96 -2.06
C GLU A 98 9.52 4.60 -3.17
N PRO A 99 9.21 4.43 -4.47
CA PRO A 99 9.95 5.11 -5.53
C PRO A 99 9.80 6.64 -5.49
N VAL A 100 8.62 7.15 -5.12
CA VAL A 100 8.34 8.59 -5.01
C VAL A 100 9.18 9.21 -3.89
N ALA A 101 9.13 8.61 -2.69
CA ALA A 101 9.91 9.05 -1.54
C ALA A 101 11.41 8.98 -1.83
N ALA A 102 11.90 7.89 -2.42
CA ALA A 102 13.30 7.72 -2.78
C ALA A 102 13.78 8.77 -3.79
N ALA A 103 12.99 9.04 -4.85
CA ALA A 103 13.35 10.01 -5.89
C ALA A 103 13.43 11.46 -5.36
N LEU A 104 12.61 11.79 -4.36
CA LEU A 104 12.57 13.13 -3.78
C LEU A 104 13.47 13.30 -2.54
N GLY A 105 14.05 12.20 -2.03
CA GLY A 105 14.74 12.21 -0.74
C GLY A 105 13.80 12.51 0.44
N GLY A 106 12.57 12.02 0.38
CA GLY A 106 11.54 12.21 1.39
C GLY A 106 11.22 10.95 2.20
N GLU A 107 10.28 11.09 3.13
CA GLU A 107 9.74 10.01 3.94
C GLU A 107 8.27 9.76 3.59
N ILE A 108 7.89 8.48 3.53
CA ILE A 108 6.49 8.07 3.38
C ILE A 108 5.71 8.50 4.61
N ALA A 109 4.55 9.13 4.42
CA ALA A 109 3.60 9.53 5.45
C ALA A 109 2.20 8.99 5.12
N GLY A 110 1.17 9.47 5.84
CA GLY A 110 -0.20 9.01 5.68
C GLY A 110 -0.44 7.61 6.24
N ASP A 111 -1.46 6.96 5.70
CA ASP A 111 -1.88 5.61 6.13
C ASP A 111 -0.79 4.54 5.93
N PRO A 112 0.01 4.57 4.84
CA PRO A 112 1.05 3.54 4.63
C PRO A 112 2.17 3.57 5.67
N ARG A 113 2.45 4.74 6.27
CA ARG A 113 3.43 4.84 7.36
C ARG A 113 2.88 4.28 8.67
N ARG A 114 1.56 4.25 8.85
CA ARG A 114 0.88 3.63 10.00
C ARG A 114 0.54 2.15 9.78
N TRP A 115 0.98 1.55 8.67
CA TRP A 115 0.75 0.15 8.32
C TRP A 115 -0.73 -0.25 8.29
N ARG A 116 -1.61 0.65 7.85
CA ARG A 116 -3.01 0.29 7.64
C ARG A 116 -3.16 -0.72 6.51
N ASP A 117 -4.04 -1.70 6.69
CA ASP A 117 -4.37 -2.66 5.63
C ASP A 117 -4.99 -1.96 4.41
N GLU A 118 -5.91 -1.03 4.67
CA GLU A 118 -6.59 -0.20 3.68
C GLU A 118 -6.12 1.25 3.78
N ASN A 119 -5.55 1.76 2.68
CA ASN A 119 -4.86 3.05 2.64
C ASN A 119 -5.59 4.03 1.71
N GLU A 120 -6.03 5.16 2.27
CA GLU A 120 -6.73 6.21 1.52
C GLU A 120 -5.89 7.47 1.39
N ARG A 121 -5.06 7.78 2.40
CA ARG A 121 -4.17 8.93 2.43
C ARG A 121 -2.74 8.49 2.16
N LEU A 122 -2.25 8.87 0.99
CA LEU A 122 -0.90 8.54 0.53
C LEU A 122 -0.12 9.85 0.46
N ALA A 123 0.91 9.97 1.30
CA ALA A 123 1.68 11.19 1.41
C ALA A 123 3.18 10.93 1.44
N VAL A 124 3.96 11.92 1.00
CA VAL A 124 5.41 11.98 1.15
C VAL A 124 5.77 13.34 1.73
N VAL A 125 6.63 13.35 2.75
CA VAL A 125 7.15 14.56 3.37
C VAL A 125 8.63 14.72 3.02
N VAL A 126 9.02 15.89 2.55
CA VAL A 126 10.41 16.21 2.16
C VAL A 126 10.91 17.41 2.96
N ALA A 127 12.10 17.32 3.55
CA ALA A 127 12.76 18.49 4.15
C ALA A 127 13.53 19.28 3.08
N ALA A 128 13.19 20.55 2.88
CA ALA A 128 13.96 21.43 2.01
C ALA A 128 13.77 22.92 2.35
N GLU A 129 14.84 23.71 2.22
CA GLU A 129 14.77 25.18 2.34
C GLU A 129 13.84 25.78 1.28
N ARG A 130 14.04 25.38 0.01
CA ARG A 130 13.24 25.82 -1.13
C ARG A 130 12.32 24.71 -1.60
N ALA A 131 11.01 24.95 -1.55
CA ALA A 131 10.02 23.97 -1.98
C ALA A 131 9.89 23.83 -3.50
N ALA A 132 10.02 24.93 -4.26
CA ALA A 132 9.74 24.92 -5.69
C ALA A 132 10.48 23.83 -6.49
N PRO A 133 11.80 23.60 -6.32
CA PRO A 133 12.50 22.55 -7.05
C PRO A 133 12.00 21.13 -6.71
N VAL A 134 11.56 20.89 -5.47
CA VAL A 134 11.01 19.60 -5.04
C VAL A 134 9.62 19.37 -5.65
N LEU A 135 8.79 20.43 -5.67
CA LEU A 135 7.47 20.38 -6.30
C LEU A 135 7.57 20.17 -7.81
N ASP A 136 8.57 20.77 -8.47
CA ASP A 136 8.86 20.54 -9.89
C ASP A 136 9.30 19.10 -10.12
N ALA A 137 10.25 18.59 -9.33
CA ALA A 137 10.70 17.20 -9.44
C ALA A 137 9.56 16.19 -9.25
N PHE A 138 8.63 16.46 -8.32
CA PHE A 138 7.45 15.63 -8.09
C PHE A 138 6.50 15.57 -9.28
N ALA A 139 6.29 16.71 -9.97
CA ALA A 139 5.44 16.79 -11.14
C ALA A 139 5.98 15.98 -12.33
N GLU A 140 7.30 15.77 -12.39
CA GLU A 140 7.99 15.03 -13.45
C GLU A 140 8.13 13.52 -13.15
N LEU A 141 7.67 13.05 -11.98
CA LEU A 141 7.77 11.64 -11.63
C LEU A 141 6.84 10.79 -12.52
N PRO A 142 7.29 9.65 -13.07
CA PRO A 142 6.47 8.80 -13.93
C PRO A 142 5.16 8.29 -13.29
N ALA A 143 5.14 8.17 -11.95
CA ALA A 143 3.95 7.77 -11.21
C ALA A 143 2.87 8.86 -11.16
N ILE A 144 3.24 10.13 -11.36
CA ILE A 144 2.36 11.30 -11.28
C ILE A 144 2.06 11.76 -12.71
N VAL A 145 0.84 11.52 -13.17
CA VAL A 145 0.44 11.91 -14.53
C VAL A 145 -0.30 13.24 -14.58
N ALA A 146 -0.81 13.72 -13.44
CA ALA A 146 -1.50 15.00 -13.34
C ALA A 146 -1.21 15.66 -11.99
N VAL A 147 -0.84 16.94 -12.00
CA VAL A 147 -0.79 17.75 -10.78
C VAL A 147 -2.16 18.40 -10.60
N VAL A 148 -2.94 17.89 -9.64
CA VAL A 148 -4.30 18.38 -9.40
C VAL A 148 -4.31 19.65 -8.57
N GLU A 149 -3.33 19.80 -7.68
CA GLU A 149 -3.21 20.95 -6.79
C GLU A 149 -1.73 21.29 -6.58
N ARG A 150 -1.42 22.59 -6.53
CA ARG A 150 -0.08 23.08 -6.24
C ARG A 150 -0.14 24.39 -5.46
N GLU A 151 0.48 24.37 -4.29
CA GLU A 151 0.63 25.51 -3.38
C GLU A 151 2.11 25.83 -3.17
N GLN A 152 2.42 26.74 -2.24
CA GLN A 152 3.80 27.19 -1.99
C GLN A 152 4.73 26.08 -1.52
N ARG A 153 4.24 25.15 -0.69
CA ARG A 153 5.02 24.06 -0.08
C ARG A 153 4.31 22.70 -0.11
N ARG A 154 3.25 22.58 -0.92
CA ARG A 154 2.40 21.39 -1.01
C ARG A 154 1.98 21.18 -2.46
N ALA A 155 1.87 19.93 -2.88
CA ALA A 155 1.25 19.55 -4.14
C ALA A 155 0.48 18.25 -3.97
N VAL A 156 -0.56 18.08 -4.79
CA VAL A 156 -1.27 16.81 -4.92
C VAL A 156 -1.14 16.37 -6.37
N GLY A 157 -0.55 15.20 -6.55
CA GLY A 157 -0.48 14.50 -7.83
C GLY A 157 -1.54 13.41 -7.90
N ALA A 158 -1.97 13.06 -9.11
CA ALA A 158 -2.79 11.90 -9.38
C ALA A 158 -2.02 10.91 -10.25
N THR A 159 -2.10 9.64 -9.90
CA THR A 159 -1.60 8.56 -10.77
C THR A 159 -2.52 8.36 -11.97
N VAL A 160 -2.09 7.55 -12.94
CA VAL A 160 -2.96 7.17 -14.07
C VAL A 160 -4.25 6.51 -13.60
N GLU A 161 -4.25 5.83 -12.45
CA GLU A 161 -5.44 5.21 -11.84
C GLU A 161 -6.32 6.20 -11.07
N GLY A 162 -5.91 7.47 -10.99
CA GLY A 162 -6.59 8.51 -10.24
C GLY A 162 -6.35 8.43 -8.73
N VAL A 163 -5.32 7.72 -8.29
CA VAL A 163 -4.92 7.66 -6.88
C VAL A 163 -4.21 8.97 -6.54
N PRO A 164 -4.67 9.73 -5.53
CA PRO A 164 -3.97 10.92 -5.10
C PRO A 164 -2.70 10.56 -4.31
N VAL A 165 -1.62 11.27 -4.59
CA VAL A 165 -0.39 11.29 -3.80
C VAL A 165 -0.12 12.72 -3.38
N GLU A 166 -0.06 12.95 -2.08
CA GLU A 166 0.24 14.25 -1.50
C GLU A 166 1.76 14.39 -1.27
N LEU A 167 2.33 15.51 -1.71
CA LEU A 167 3.67 15.93 -1.36
C LEU A 167 3.59 17.15 -0.45
N VAL A 168 4.25 17.08 0.71
CA VAL A 168 4.43 18.23 1.60
C VAL A 168 5.93 18.49 1.77
N VAL A 169 6.36 19.71 1.46
CA VAL A 169 7.75 20.13 1.63
C VAL A 169 7.88 20.93 2.91
N ALA A 170 8.47 20.34 3.95
CA ALA A 170 8.69 21.00 5.23
C ALA A 170 10.00 21.79 5.24
N GLU A 171 10.04 22.88 6.01
CA GLU A 171 11.32 23.50 6.35
C GLU A 171 12.12 22.53 7.23
N PRO A 172 13.46 22.46 7.11
CA PRO A 172 14.25 21.49 7.87
C PRO A 172 14.01 21.56 9.38
N ALA A 173 13.80 22.75 9.93
CA ALA A 173 13.51 22.95 11.35
C ALA A 173 12.11 22.45 11.80
N ARG A 174 11.21 22.12 10.86
CA ARG A 174 9.83 21.73 11.14
C ARG A 174 9.45 20.37 10.54
N VAL A 175 10.39 19.65 9.94
CA VAL A 175 10.09 18.39 9.24
C VAL A 175 9.48 17.35 10.17
N GLY A 176 9.93 17.24 11.42
CA GLY A 176 9.33 16.36 12.42
C GLY A 176 7.87 16.70 12.70
N THR A 177 7.55 17.98 12.85
CA THR A 177 6.18 18.46 13.07
C THR A 177 5.28 18.11 11.88
N VAL A 178 5.74 18.41 10.67
CA VAL A 178 4.97 18.17 9.43
C VAL A 178 4.79 16.67 9.18
N LEU A 179 5.83 15.87 9.44
CA LEU A 179 5.78 14.43 9.32
C LEU A 179 4.76 13.82 10.28
N LEU A 180 4.74 14.26 11.54
CA LEU A 180 3.74 13.82 12.53
C LEU A 180 2.31 14.16 12.07
N GLN A 181 2.09 15.37 11.56
CA GLN A 181 0.80 15.82 11.03
C GLN A 181 0.35 14.99 9.82
N ALA A 182 1.25 14.78 8.87
CA ALA A 182 0.96 14.00 7.66
C ALA A 182 0.81 12.50 7.96
N THR A 183 1.41 12.01 9.04
CA THR A 183 1.36 10.59 9.43
C THR A 183 0.13 10.24 10.24
N GLY A 184 -0.16 10.99 11.31
CA GLY A 184 -1.16 10.60 12.30
C GLY A 184 -2.58 10.59 11.74
N SER A 185 -3.47 9.82 12.36
CA SER A 185 -4.90 10.00 12.10
C SER A 185 -5.33 11.40 12.56
N ASP A 186 -6.39 11.95 11.96
CA ASP A 186 -6.87 13.30 12.31
C ASP A 186 -7.23 13.35 13.80
N ALA A 187 -7.83 12.28 14.32
CA ALA A 187 -8.17 12.14 15.73
C ALA A 187 -6.93 12.06 16.64
N TYR A 188 -5.89 11.34 16.21
CA TYR A 188 -4.63 11.25 16.94
C TYR A 188 -3.95 12.62 17.04
N VAL A 189 -3.73 13.27 15.89
CA VAL A 189 -3.07 14.58 15.81
C VAL A 189 -3.86 15.63 16.59
N ALA A 190 -5.20 15.66 16.45
CA ALA A 190 -6.04 16.60 17.19
C ALA A 190 -5.94 16.41 18.71
N ALA A 191 -5.82 15.18 19.20
CA ALA A 191 -5.70 14.88 20.63
C ALA A 191 -4.33 15.24 21.23
N LEU A 192 -3.30 15.42 20.40
CA LEU A 192 -2.02 15.96 20.85
C LEU A 192 -2.11 17.44 21.21
N GLY A 193 -3.01 18.18 20.54
CA GLY A 193 -3.16 19.62 20.65
C GLY A 193 -2.21 20.36 19.70
N PRO A 194 -1.91 21.64 19.95
CA PRO A 194 -0.94 22.40 19.16
C PRO A 194 0.44 21.73 19.20
N LEU A 195 0.97 21.41 18.03
CA LEU A 195 2.27 20.74 17.93
C LEU A 195 3.41 21.77 17.99
N PRO A 196 4.45 21.55 18.81
CA PRO A 196 5.65 22.36 18.76
C PRO A 196 6.40 22.16 17.44
N GLU A 197 7.23 23.13 17.09
CA GLU A 197 8.17 22.99 15.98
C GLU A 197 9.32 22.07 16.37
N GLY A 198 9.65 21.12 15.51
CA GLY A 198 10.75 20.19 15.71
C GLY A 198 11.30 19.68 14.38
N ALA A 199 12.62 19.52 14.33
CA ALA A 199 13.36 18.96 13.20
C ALA A 199 13.24 17.42 13.15
N SER A 200 12.77 16.78 14.23
CA SER A 200 12.42 15.36 14.27
C SER A 200 11.12 15.12 15.04
N GLU A 201 10.49 13.96 14.88
CA GLU A 201 9.29 13.64 15.64
C GLU A 201 9.60 13.53 17.14
N GLU A 202 10.76 13.02 17.51
CA GLU A 202 11.24 12.92 18.89
C GLU A 202 11.33 14.29 19.56
N GLU A 203 11.82 15.32 18.84
CA GLU A 203 11.81 16.70 19.35
C GLU A 203 10.39 17.20 19.58
N VAL A 204 9.45 16.87 18.69
CA VAL A 204 8.03 17.26 18.83
C VAL A 204 7.40 16.59 20.05
N TYR A 205 7.58 15.28 20.22
CA TYR A 205 7.09 14.55 21.40
C TYR A 205 7.76 15.06 22.69
N GLY A 206 9.07 15.33 22.66
CA GLY A 206 9.79 15.92 23.78
C GLY A 206 9.24 17.30 24.18
N GLY A 207 8.92 18.15 23.21
CA GLY A 207 8.27 19.44 23.43
C GLY A 207 6.85 19.34 23.99
N LEU A 208 6.14 18.23 23.72
CA LEU A 208 4.84 17.90 24.31
C LEU A 208 4.94 17.25 25.70
N GLY A 209 6.15 16.91 26.15
CA GLY A 209 6.37 16.14 27.38
C GLY A 209 5.83 14.71 27.29
N LEU A 210 5.83 14.12 26.09
CA LEU A 210 5.35 12.77 25.80
C LEU A 210 6.51 11.89 25.30
N PRO A 211 6.47 10.57 25.52
CA PRO A 211 7.35 9.65 24.83
C PRO A 211 7.03 9.63 23.33
N TRP A 212 8.03 9.30 22.50
CA TRP A 212 7.79 9.07 21.07
C TRP A 212 6.89 7.86 20.86
N VAL A 213 5.91 7.99 19.97
CA VAL A 213 4.92 6.93 19.69
C VAL A 213 5.13 6.41 18.25
N PRO A 214 5.34 5.10 18.06
CA PRO A 214 5.43 4.48 16.74
C PRO A 214 4.21 4.82 15.86
N PRO A 215 4.38 5.06 14.54
CA PRO A 215 3.28 5.36 13.61
C PRO A 215 2.09 4.38 13.67
N GLU A 216 2.35 3.10 13.88
CA GLU A 216 1.38 2.00 13.97
C GLU A 216 0.35 2.21 15.09
N LEU A 217 0.72 2.96 16.14
CA LEU A 217 -0.15 3.24 17.29
C LEU A 217 -0.94 4.55 17.17
N ARG A 218 -0.83 5.26 16.04
CA ARG A 218 -1.40 6.62 15.85
C ARG A 218 -2.79 6.63 15.21
N GLU A 219 -3.61 5.63 15.49
CA GLU A 219 -4.99 5.53 14.97
C GLU A 219 -6.02 6.23 15.86
N ALA A 220 -5.84 6.18 17.18
CA ALA A 220 -6.73 6.78 18.17
C ALA A 220 -5.94 7.59 19.20
N PRO A 221 -6.56 8.58 19.88
CA PRO A 221 -5.90 9.38 20.92
C PRO A 221 -5.08 8.54 21.90
N PHE A 222 -3.78 8.80 21.98
CA PHE A 222 -2.85 8.08 22.86
C PHE A 222 -1.76 9.02 23.37
N ARG A 223 -1.49 8.98 24.68
CA ARG A 223 -0.52 9.87 25.37
C ARG A 223 0.31 9.12 26.42
N GLY A 224 0.40 7.80 26.32
CA GLY A 224 1.13 6.94 27.25
C GLY A 224 2.49 6.50 26.70
N GLU A 225 3.20 5.68 27.48
CA GLU A 225 4.38 4.94 27.00
C GLU A 225 3.93 3.84 26.04
N PRO A 226 4.45 3.79 24.79
CA PRO A 226 4.12 2.72 23.87
C PRO A 226 4.60 1.36 24.42
N PRO A 227 3.85 0.27 24.22
CA PRO A 227 4.35 -1.07 24.51
C PRO A 227 5.52 -1.40 23.58
N ALA A 228 6.35 -2.37 23.97
CA ALA A 228 7.29 -2.99 23.04
C ALA A 228 6.50 -3.64 21.89
N LEU A 229 6.87 -3.30 20.65
CA LEU A 229 6.28 -3.86 19.44
C LEU A 229 7.19 -4.94 18.88
N VAL A 230 6.60 -5.89 18.16
CA VAL A 230 7.36 -6.85 17.36
C VAL A 230 8.02 -6.12 16.19
N GLU A 231 9.30 -6.38 15.96
CA GLU A 231 10.05 -5.89 14.81
C GLU A 231 10.25 -7.01 13.78
N VAL A 232 10.55 -6.63 12.53
CA VAL A 232 10.87 -7.60 11.47
C VAL A 232 12.05 -8.50 11.87
N ALA A 233 13.02 -7.96 12.62
CA ALA A 233 14.16 -8.72 13.11
C ALA A 233 13.80 -9.76 14.20
N ASP A 234 12.65 -9.63 14.85
CA ASP A 234 12.15 -10.61 15.82
C ASP A 234 11.50 -11.83 15.13
N ILE A 235 11.19 -11.72 13.84
CA ILE A 235 10.54 -12.78 13.06
C ILE A 235 11.58 -13.84 12.69
N ARG A 236 11.52 -14.98 13.39
CA ARG A 236 12.46 -16.11 13.22
C ARG A 236 12.01 -17.13 12.19
N GLY A 237 10.78 -17.06 11.71
CA GLY A 237 10.24 -18.02 10.77
C GLY A 237 8.81 -17.72 10.36
N ASP A 238 8.36 -18.39 9.32
CA ASP A 238 7.00 -18.32 8.81
C ASP A 238 6.28 -19.65 9.09
N LEU A 239 5.08 -19.57 9.68
CA LEU A 239 4.35 -20.72 10.19
C LEU A 239 3.19 -21.15 9.29
N HIS A 240 3.04 -20.56 8.09
CA HIS A 240 1.99 -20.97 7.15
C HIS A 240 2.46 -20.81 5.70
N MET A 241 3.03 -21.89 5.14
CA MET A 241 3.48 -21.92 3.76
C MET A 241 2.95 -23.14 3.00
N HIS A 242 2.71 -22.97 1.70
CA HIS A 242 2.22 -24.02 0.82
C HIS A 242 3.29 -24.45 -0.17
N THR A 243 3.29 -25.73 -0.55
CA THR A 243 4.24 -26.30 -1.51
C THR A 243 3.50 -26.85 -2.72
N THR A 244 4.23 -27.45 -3.64
CA THR A 244 3.64 -28.19 -4.77
C THR A 244 2.80 -29.41 -4.35
N TRP A 245 2.75 -29.76 -3.07
CA TRP A 245 1.88 -30.82 -2.56
C TRP A 245 0.40 -30.41 -2.52
N SER A 246 0.06 -29.13 -2.30
CA SER A 246 -1.28 -28.58 -2.54
C SER A 246 -1.31 -27.55 -3.68
N ASP A 247 -1.16 -26.28 -3.35
CA ASP A 247 -1.47 -25.11 -4.18
C ASP A 247 -0.32 -24.09 -4.22
N GLY A 248 0.80 -24.42 -3.57
CA GLY A 248 2.06 -23.73 -3.72
C GLY A 248 2.73 -24.02 -5.08
N ARG A 249 3.87 -23.36 -5.30
CA ARG A 249 4.61 -23.42 -6.58
C ARG A 249 6.05 -23.91 -6.45
N ALA A 250 6.50 -24.15 -5.23
CA ALA A 250 7.86 -24.58 -4.91
C ALA A 250 7.80 -25.88 -4.09
N SER A 251 8.82 -26.71 -4.26
CA SER A 251 9.03 -27.91 -3.42
C SER A 251 9.38 -27.52 -1.98
N VAL A 252 9.38 -28.52 -1.08
CA VAL A 252 9.75 -28.30 0.33
C VAL A 252 11.18 -27.76 0.44
N GLU A 253 12.13 -28.33 -0.31
CA GLU A 253 13.53 -27.90 -0.26
C GLU A 253 13.70 -26.48 -0.80
N GLU A 254 13.05 -26.12 -1.90
CA GLU A 254 13.10 -24.77 -2.47
C GLU A 254 12.55 -23.73 -1.48
N MET A 255 11.43 -24.02 -0.82
CA MET A 255 10.84 -23.16 0.21
C MET A 255 11.79 -22.99 1.40
N GLY A 256 12.32 -24.09 1.94
CA GLY A 256 13.26 -24.04 3.07
C GLY A 256 14.55 -23.30 2.73
N ARG A 257 15.09 -23.46 1.51
CA ARG A 257 16.29 -22.75 1.05
C ARG A 257 16.05 -21.25 0.96
N ALA A 258 14.96 -20.83 0.33
CA ALA A 258 14.60 -19.41 0.20
C ALA A 258 14.37 -18.75 1.57
N ALA A 259 13.65 -19.44 2.47
CA ALA A 259 13.43 -18.96 3.84
C ALA A 259 14.74 -18.78 4.62
N ARG A 260 15.68 -19.73 4.50
CA ARG A 260 17.00 -19.61 5.11
C ARG A 260 17.79 -18.42 4.55
N GLU A 261 17.70 -18.15 3.25
CA GLU A 261 18.34 -16.99 2.62
C GLU A 261 17.76 -15.66 3.11
N LEU A 262 16.47 -15.64 3.49
CA LEU A 262 15.83 -14.51 4.16
C LEU A 262 16.26 -14.34 5.64
N GLY A 263 17.03 -15.27 6.19
CA GLY A 263 17.52 -15.23 7.57
C GLY A 263 16.59 -15.90 8.58
N TYR A 264 15.54 -16.59 8.13
CA TYR A 264 14.71 -17.39 9.03
C TYR A 264 15.48 -18.60 9.56
N GLU A 265 15.11 -19.03 10.76
CA GLU A 265 15.60 -20.23 11.41
C GLU A 265 14.73 -21.46 11.09
N TYR A 266 13.44 -21.23 10.83
CA TYR A 266 12.49 -22.28 10.51
C TYR A 266 11.33 -21.81 9.63
N VAL A 267 10.65 -22.78 9.00
CA VAL A 267 9.33 -22.58 8.38
C VAL A 267 8.41 -23.76 8.69
N ALA A 268 7.10 -23.56 8.64
CA ALA A 268 6.12 -24.64 8.65
C ALA A 268 5.45 -24.80 7.29
N ILE A 269 5.54 -26.01 6.73
CA ILE A 269 4.80 -26.38 5.52
C ILE A 269 3.42 -26.85 5.96
N CYS A 270 2.39 -26.15 5.49
CA CYS A 270 1.00 -26.31 5.92
C CYS A 270 0.08 -26.53 4.71
N ASP A 271 0.44 -27.47 3.82
CA ASP A 271 -0.40 -27.82 2.68
C ASP A 271 -1.80 -28.28 3.14
N HIS A 272 -2.79 -28.03 2.28
CA HIS A 272 -4.21 -28.25 2.57
C HIS A 272 -4.58 -29.72 2.73
N THR A 273 -5.62 -29.99 3.53
CA THR A 273 -6.29 -31.29 3.58
C THR A 273 -7.36 -31.44 2.49
N THR A 274 -7.81 -32.69 2.27
CA THR A 274 -8.67 -33.07 1.13
C THR A 274 -10.02 -32.34 0.99
N ASN A 275 -10.57 -31.74 2.04
CA ASN A 275 -11.90 -31.11 1.96
C ASN A 275 -11.89 -29.73 1.30
N VAL A 276 -10.72 -29.13 1.06
CA VAL A 276 -10.62 -27.93 0.22
C VAL A 276 -10.81 -28.34 -1.25
N ARG A 277 -12.06 -28.50 -1.68
CA ARG A 277 -12.45 -29.10 -2.99
C ARG A 277 -11.90 -28.40 -4.24
N VAL A 278 -11.27 -27.24 -4.10
CA VAL A 278 -10.79 -26.38 -5.19
C VAL A 278 -9.29 -26.56 -5.46
N VAL A 279 -8.56 -27.22 -4.55
CA VAL A 279 -7.11 -27.47 -4.65
C VAL A 279 -6.80 -28.94 -4.38
N PRO A 280 -5.67 -29.49 -4.87
CA PRO A 280 -5.18 -30.77 -4.40
C PRO A 280 -4.96 -30.71 -2.89
N GLY A 281 -5.52 -31.66 -2.13
CA GLY A 281 -5.34 -31.75 -0.69
C GLY A 281 -4.75 -33.11 -0.28
N LEU A 282 -4.08 -33.15 0.87
CA LEU A 282 -3.41 -34.34 1.37
C LEU A 282 -4.32 -35.09 2.35
N ASP A 283 -4.37 -36.40 2.19
CA ASP A 283 -4.86 -37.32 3.20
C ASP A 283 -3.72 -37.73 4.16
N ALA A 284 -4.00 -38.63 5.10
CA ALA A 284 -3.02 -39.11 6.07
C ALA A 284 -1.76 -39.70 5.40
N ASP A 285 -1.92 -40.46 4.32
CA ASP A 285 -0.79 -41.07 3.61
C ASP A 285 -0.02 -40.03 2.78
N GLY A 286 -0.71 -39.04 2.21
CA GLY A 286 -0.10 -37.87 1.59
C GLY A 286 0.80 -37.12 2.56
N LEU A 287 0.30 -36.81 3.75
CA LEU A 287 1.08 -36.11 4.79
C LEU A 287 2.28 -36.93 5.29
N ARG A 288 2.19 -38.25 5.30
CA ARG A 288 3.33 -39.12 5.64
C ARG A 288 4.41 -39.09 4.56
N ARG A 289 4.02 -39.15 3.28
CA ARG A 289 4.98 -39.03 2.16
C ARG A 289 5.63 -37.65 2.11
N GLN A 290 4.87 -36.58 2.34
CA GLN A 290 5.45 -35.24 2.47
C GLN A 290 6.42 -35.16 3.66
N GLY A 291 6.10 -35.83 4.77
CA GLY A 291 6.99 -35.96 5.92
C GLY A 291 8.37 -36.54 5.58
N GLU A 292 8.44 -37.49 4.64
CA GLU A 292 9.70 -38.03 4.14
C GLU A 292 10.51 -36.97 3.36
N GLU A 293 9.85 -36.16 2.53
CA GLU A 293 10.50 -35.03 1.82
C GLU A 293 10.99 -33.96 2.81
N ILE A 294 10.18 -33.63 3.82
CA ILE A 294 10.55 -32.70 4.90
C ILE A 294 11.75 -33.23 5.70
N ALA A 295 11.83 -34.54 5.96
CA ALA A 295 12.98 -35.14 6.62
C ALA A 295 14.25 -34.97 5.78
N ALA A 296 14.18 -35.27 4.47
CA ALA A 296 15.31 -35.07 3.55
C ALA A 296 15.72 -33.59 3.45
N ALA A 297 14.76 -32.66 3.38
CA ALA A 297 15.03 -31.23 3.36
C ALA A 297 15.71 -30.76 4.66
N ASN A 298 15.27 -31.25 5.81
CA ASN A 298 15.90 -30.95 7.10
C ASN A 298 17.35 -31.46 7.19
N GLU A 299 17.67 -32.62 6.61
CA GLU A 299 19.05 -33.10 6.53
C GLU A 299 19.91 -32.19 5.65
N ALA A 300 19.38 -31.76 4.50
CA ALA A 300 20.10 -30.92 3.54
C ALA A 300 20.29 -29.46 4.01
N LEU A 301 19.33 -28.93 4.78
CA LEU A 301 19.27 -27.51 5.14
C LEU A 301 19.79 -27.19 6.55
N ALA A 302 20.13 -28.21 7.34
CA ALA A 302 20.63 -28.05 8.71
C ALA A 302 21.68 -26.93 8.84
N PRO A 303 21.60 -26.08 9.88
CA PRO A 303 20.73 -26.19 11.05
C PRO A 303 19.30 -25.63 10.87
N PHE A 304 18.93 -25.15 9.68
CA PHE A 304 17.57 -24.66 9.40
C PHE A 304 16.53 -25.78 9.54
N ARG A 305 15.32 -25.44 10.01
CA ARG A 305 14.26 -26.42 10.27
C ARG A 305 13.01 -26.19 9.42
N VAL A 306 12.58 -27.23 8.71
CA VAL A 306 11.25 -27.31 8.12
C VAL A 306 10.37 -28.13 9.04
N LEU A 307 9.33 -27.51 9.59
CA LEU A 307 8.34 -28.14 10.45
C LEU A 307 7.30 -28.87 9.60
N ARG A 308 6.96 -30.09 10.01
CA ARG A 308 5.90 -30.88 9.37
C ARG A 308 4.55 -30.36 9.87
N GLY A 309 3.88 -29.55 9.05
CA GLY A 309 2.57 -29.00 9.38
C GLY A 309 1.47 -29.42 8.42
N THR A 310 0.27 -28.88 8.66
CA THR A 310 -0.87 -28.94 7.73
C THR A 310 -1.84 -27.79 8.02
N GLU A 311 -2.50 -27.30 6.98
CA GLU A 311 -3.72 -26.52 7.14
C GLU A 311 -4.93 -27.48 7.07
N CYS A 312 -5.39 -27.90 8.25
CA CYS A 312 -6.50 -28.83 8.41
C CYS A 312 -7.83 -28.09 8.39
N ASP A 313 -8.71 -28.49 7.46
CA ASP A 313 -10.04 -27.92 7.35
C ASP A 313 -10.93 -28.31 8.55
N ILE A 314 -11.74 -27.34 8.99
CA ILE A 314 -12.81 -27.53 9.96
C ILE A 314 -14.11 -27.78 9.19
N ARG A 315 -14.67 -28.99 9.33
CA ARG A 315 -15.94 -29.37 8.69
C ARG A 315 -17.12 -28.59 9.27
N ALA A 316 -18.23 -28.62 8.53
CA ALA A 316 -19.47 -27.92 8.91
C ALA A 316 -20.04 -28.34 10.28
N ASP A 317 -19.75 -29.56 10.74
CA ASP A 317 -20.14 -30.07 12.06
C ASP A 317 -19.11 -29.76 13.16
N GLY A 318 -18.03 -29.07 12.82
CA GLY A 318 -16.90 -28.75 13.71
C GLY A 318 -15.87 -29.86 13.83
N SER A 319 -16.04 -31.01 13.16
CA SER A 319 -15.02 -32.06 13.13
C SER A 319 -13.84 -31.67 12.22
N LEU A 320 -12.67 -32.24 12.49
CA LEU A 320 -11.46 -31.95 11.72
C LEU A 320 -11.28 -32.91 10.56
N ASP A 321 -10.60 -32.43 9.54
CA ASP A 321 -10.44 -33.17 8.29
C ASP A 321 -9.62 -34.45 8.42
N LEU A 322 -8.72 -34.48 9.40
CA LEU A 322 -7.85 -35.59 9.72
C LEU A 322 -8.18 -36.17 11.10
N PRO A 323 -7.99 -37.48 11.30
CA PRO A 323 -8.07 -38.11 12.61
C PRO A 323 -6.99 -37.58 13.57
N ASP A 324 -7.30 -37.52 14.87
CA ASP A 324 -6.40 -37.06 15.93
C ASP A 324 -5.05 -37.81 15.92
N GLU A 325 -5.05 -39.11 15.61
CA GLU A 325 -3.82 -39.91 15.54
C GLU A 325 -2.87 -39.45 14.43
N VAL A 326 -3.39 -38.87 13.35
CA VAL A 326 -2.57 -38.31 12.25
C VAL A 326 -2.06 -36.93 12.65
N LEU A 327 -2.92 -36.10 13.25
CA LEU A 327 -2.54 -34.77 13.72
C LEU A 327 -1.44 -34.82 14.79
N ALA A 328 -1.45 -35.85 15.63
CA ALA A 328 -0.42 -36.09 16.64
C ALA A 328 0.97 -36.42 16.06
N GLU A 329 1.08 -36.72 14.76
CA GLU A 329 2.36 -36.93 14.08
C GLU A 329 3.01 -35.63 13.56
N LEU A 330 2.32 -34.49 13.65
CA LEU A 330 2.73 -33.21 13.07
C LEU A 330 3.36 -32.29 14.12
N ASP A 331 4.29 -31.43 13.67
CA ASP A 331 4.94 -30.42 14.50
C ASP A 331 4.04 -29.18 14.68
N TRP A 332 3.17 -28.90 13.70
CA TRP A 332 2.30 -27.73 13.65
C TRP A 332 0.96 -28.07 13.00
N VAL A 333 -0.15 -27.68 13.62
CA VAL A 333 -1.50 -27.89 13.07
C VAL A 333 -2.21 -26.55 13.03
N GLN A 334 -2.46 -26.07 11.81
CA GLN A 334 -3.28 -24.89 11.58
C GLN A 334 -4.68 -25.31 11.21
N LEU A 335 -5.68 -24.72 11.86
CA LEU A 335 -7.09 -25.02 11.61
C LEU A 335 -7.74 -23.84 10.91
N SER A 336 -8.40 -24.11 9.79
CA SER A 336 -9.01 -23.07 8.96
C SER A 336 -10.41 -23.47 8.48
N LEU A 337 -11.26 -22.47 8.26
CA LEU A 337 -12.58 -22.63 7.63
C LEU A 337 -12.47 -22.25 6.15
N HIS A 338 -12.62 -23.19 5.22
CA HIS A 338 -12.53 -22.91 3.78
C HIS A 338 -13.88 -22.70 3.08
N ALA A 339 -14.92 -22.46 3.88
CA ALA A 339 -16.34 -22.39 3.50
C ALA A 339 -16.96 -23.73 3.06
N GLY A 340 -18.10 -24.05 3.68
CA GLY A 340 -19.04 -25.09 3.25
C GLY A 340 -20.09 -24.56 2.27
#